data_AF-A0A924Z5Q8-F1
#
_entry.id   AF-A0A924Z5Q8-F1
#
_cell.length_a   1.000
_cell.length_b   1.000
_cell.length_c   1.000
_cell.angle_alpha   90.00
_cell.angle_beta   90.00
_cell.angle_gamma   90.00
#
_symmetry.space_group_name_H-M   'P 1'
#
loop_
_entity.id
_entity.type
_entity.pdbx_description
1 polymer ?
#
loop_
_entity_poly.entity_id
_entity_poly.type
_entity_poly.pdbx_seq_one_letter_code
_entity_poly.pdbx_strand_id
1 'polypeptide(L)'
;MTQELIDLRSSILEGRYDDALLLVDELEGMSKQAILRNIESFLVRMLVHLIKNQLEERLTNSWVASIADSILQIKKLNLKDNKTSHYLK
;
A
#
# COMPACT_ATOMS: atom_id res chain seq x y z
N MET A 1 15.56 -2.68 13.54
CA MET A 1 15.18 -4.00 12.97
C MET A 1 13.87 -4.38 13.66
N THR A 2 12.79 -4.67 12.93
CA THR A 2 11.52 -5.06 13.57
C THR A 2 11.65 -6.45 14.19
N GLN A 3 10.79 -6.80 15.14
CA GLN A 3 10.88 -8.06 15.89
C GLN A 3 10.82 -9.27 14.96
N GLU A 4 9.99 -9.22 13.91
CA GLU A 4 9.82 -10.30 12.94
C GLU A 4 11.13 -10.60 12.16
N LEU A 5 11.93 -9.56 11.87
CA LEU A 5 13.25 -9.74 11.22
C LEU A 5 14.29 -10.35 12.16
N ILE A 6 14.19 -10.06 13.46
CA ILE A 6 15.06 -10.68 14.48
C ILE A 6 14.71 -12.16 14.61
N ASP A 7 13.43 -12.49 14.68
CA ASP A 7 12.92 -13.86 14.82
C ASP A 7 13.21 -14.70 13.57
N LEU A 8 13.09 -14.09 12.38
CA LEU A 8 13.49 -14.71 11.11
C LEU A 8 14.98 -15.04 11.12
N ARG A 9 15.83 -14.08 11.50
CA ARG A 9 17.28 -14.30 11.59
C ARG A 9 17.62 -15.40 12.60
N SER A 10 16.95 -15.46 13.74
CA SER A 10 17.15 -16.52 14.73
C SER A 10 16.81 -17.88 14.16
N SER A 11 15.63 -18.02 13.54
CA SER A 11 15.16 -19.28 12.97
C SER A 11 16.09 -19.80 11.87
N ILE A 12 16.66 -18.91 11.04
CA ILE A 12 17.68 -19.26 10.06
C ILE A 12 18.96 -19.78 10.72
N LEU A 13 19.46 -19.09 11.76
CA LEU A 13 20.69 -19.48 12.47
C LEU A 13 20.52 -20.80 13.25
N GLU A 14 19.31 -21.09 13.72
CA GLU A 14 18.96 -22.28 14.50
C GLU A 14 18.51 -23.46 13.61
N GLY A 15 18.50 -23.29 12.28
CA GLY A 15 18.14 -24.34 11.32
C GLY A 15 16.64 -24.66 11.27
N ARG A 16 15.79 -23.83 11.88
CA ARG A 16 14.33 -23.97 11.84
C ARG A 16 13.78 -23.32 10.58
N TYR A 17 14.00 -23.96 9.44
CA TYR A 17 13.65 -23.38 8.14
C TYR A 17 12.13 -23.29 7.90
N ASP A 18 11.35 -24.23 8.41
CA ASP A 18 9.88 -24.16 8.30
C ASP A 18 9.34 -22.93 9.04
N ASP A 19 9.81 -22.67 10.26
CA ASP A 19 9.48 -21.46 11.03
C ASP A 19 9.92 -20.19 10.29
N ALA A 20 11.13 -20.21 9.71
CA ALA A 20 11.65 -19.09 8.93
C ALA A 20 10.77 -18.80 7.69
N LEU A 21 10.29 -19.84 6.99
CA LEU A 21 9.40 -19.69 5.84
C LEU A 21 8.04 -19.10 6.24
N LEU A 22 7.47 -19.53 7.38
CA LEU A 22 6.23 -18.95 7.90
C LEU A 22 6.37 -17.45 8.19
N LEU A 23 7.49 -17.03 8.78
CA LEU A 23 7.78 -15.61 9.03
C LEU A 23 7.96 -14.81 7.75
N VAL A 24 8.52 -15.41 6.69
CA VAL A 24 8.62 -14.77 5.36
C VAL A 24 7.23 -14.52 4.80
N ASP A 25 6.34 -15.52 4.83
CA ASP A 25 4.97 -15.39 4.34
C ASP A 25 4.18 -14.31 5.10
N GLU A 26 4.38 -14.22 6.42
CA GLU A 26 3.77 -13.18 7.25
C GLU A 26 4.28 -11.78 6.88
N LEU A 27 5.60 -11.61 6.75
CA LEU A 27 6.23 -10.36 6.34
C LEU A 27 5.75 -9.91 4.94
N GLU A 28 5.62 -10.84 3.99
CA GLU A 28 5.06 -10.56 2.67
C GLU A 28 3.59 -10.11 2.76
N GLY A 29 2.80 -10.78 3.60
CA GLY A 29 1.40 -10.44 3.88
C GLY A 29 1.27 -9.02 4.46
N MET A 30 2.09 -8.68 5.45
CA MET A 30 2.13 -7.35 6.06
C MET A 30 2.48 -6.26 5.04
N SER A 31 3.49 -6.50 4.19
CA SER A 31 3.89 -5.57 3.13
C SER A 31 2.75 -5.31 2.15
N LYS A 32 2.08 -6.38 1.68
CA LYS A 32 0.91 -6.27 0.80
C LYS A 32 -0.22 -5.47 1.47
N GLN A 33 -0.53 -5.75 2.73
CA GLN A 33 -1.58 -5.05 3.47
C GLN A 33 -1.26 -3.56 3.67
N ALA A 34 0.01 -3.21 3.91
CA ALA A 34 0.43 -1.82 4.00
C ALA A 34 0.22 -1.05 2.69
N ILE A 35 0.56 -1.66 1.55
CA ILE A 35 0.34 -1.07 0.22
C ILE A 35 -1.16 -0.83 -0.02
N LEU A 36 -2.01 -1.82 0.27
CA LEU A 36 -3.46 -1.70 0.08
C LEU A 36 -4.08 -0.61 0.96
N ARG A 37 -3.68 -0.51 2.24
CA ARG A 37 -4.13 0.56 3.15
C ARG A 37 -3.74 1.96 2.64
N ASN A 38 -2.55 2.10 2.06
CA ASN A 38 -2.12 3.37 1.49
C ASN A 38 -2.94 3.74 0.24
N ILE A 39 -3.23 2.77 -0.63
CA ILE A 39 -4.13 2.96 -1.79
C ILE A 39 -5.52 3.41 -1.31
N GLU A 40 -6.07 2.74 -0.30
CA GLU A 40 -7.37 3.10 0.30
C GLU A 40 -7.38 4.53 0.83
N SER A 41 -6.33 4.96 1.54
CA SER A 41 -6.20 6.33 2.04
C SER A 41 -6.24 7.37 0.92
N PHE A 42 -5.53 7.14 -0.19
CA PHE A 42 -5.57 8.04 -1.35
C PHE A 42 -6.94 8.04 -2.05
N LEU A 43 -7.62 6.89 -2.10
CA LEU A 43 -8.99 6.77 -2.61
C LEU A 43 -9.96 7.58 -1.76
N VAL A 44 -9.92 7.45 -0.43
CA VAL A 44 -10.76 8.22 0.49
C VAL A 44 -10.53 9.72 0.30
N ARG A 45 -9.28 10.19 0.24
CA ARG A 45 -8.96 11.61 -0.02
C ARG A 45 -9.56 12.09 -1.35
N MET A 46 -9.41 11.30 -2.42
CA MET A 46 -9.96 11.63 -3.74
C MET A 46 -11.48 11.71 -3.71
N LEU A 47 -12.15 10.73 -3.11
CA LEU A 47 -13.61 10.67 -3.00
C LEU A 47 -14.15 11.87 -2.22
N VAL A 48 -13.49 12.29 -1.14
CA VAL A 48 -13.88 13.50 -0.40
C VAL A 48 -13.88 14.73 -1.33
N HIS A 49 -12.86 14.92 -2.17
CA HIS A 49 -12.85 16.04 -3.10
C HIS A 49 -13.92 15.93 -4.18
N LEU A 50 -14.18 14.73 -4.70
CA LEU A 50 -15.22 14.51 -5.72
C LEU A 50 -16.63 14.75 -5.17
N ILE A 51 -16.90 14.29 -3.94
CA ILE A 51 -18.18 14.53 -3.25
C ILE A 51 -18.38 16.04 -3.02
N LYS A 52 -17.35 16.73 -2.54
CA LYS A 52 -17.41 18.19 -2.36
C LYS A 52 -17.63 18.92 -3.68
N ASN A 53 -16.97 18.51 -4.75
CA ASN A 53 -17.21 19.08 -6.08
C ASN A 53 -18.66 18.91 -6.54
N GLN A 54 -19.25 17.74 -6.28
CA GLN A 54 -20.65 17.46 -6.63
C GLN A 54 -21.64 18.30 -5.83
N LEU A 55 -21.37 18.55 -4.55
CA LEU A 55 -22.26 19.31 -3.66
C LEU A 55 -22.10 20.83 -3.79
N GLU A 56 -20.87 21.30 -4.02
CA GLU A 56 -20.54 22.72 -4.10
C GLU A 56 -20.56 23.26 -5.55
N GLU A 57 -20.73 22.39 -6.55
CA GLU A 57 -20.64 22.70 -7.99
C GLU A 57 -19.38 23.49 -8.36
N ARG A 58 -18.28 23.22 -7.63
CA ARG A 58 -17.03 23.96 -7.72
C ARG A 58 -15.85 23.02 -7.60
N LEU A 59 -14.87 23.25 -8.47
CA LEU A 59 -13.58 22.59 -8.42
C LEU A 59 -12.45 23.61 -8.29
N THR A 60 -11.81 23.66 -7.12
CA THR A 60 -10.65 24.55 -6.91
C THR A 60 -9.37 23.91 -7.43
N ASN A 61 -8.38 24.73 -7.80
CA ASN A 61 -7.08 24.24 -8.27
C ASN A 61 -6.38 23.32 -7.26
N SER A 62 -6.53 23.59 -5.95
CA SER A 62 -5.95 22.73 -4.91
C SER A 62 -6.63 21.36 -4.84
N TRP A 63 -7.93 21.27 -5.15
CA TRP A 63 -8.62 19.99 -5.22
C TRP A 63 -8.24 19.21 -6.47
N VAL A 64 -8.11 19.88 -7.63
CA VAL A 64 -7.58 19.27 -8.86
C VAL A 64 -6.21 18.65 -8.59
N ALA A 65 -5.31 19.41 -7.96
CA ALA A 65 -3.97 18.94 -7.64
C ALA A 65 -4.00 17.72 -6.69
N SER A 66 -4.85 17.76 -5.65
CA SER A 66 -5.00 16.66 -4.69
C SER A 66 -5.57 15.39 -5.33
N ILE A 67 -6.56 15.51 -6.21
CA ILE A 67 -7.13 14.39 -6.97
C ILE A 67 -6.06 13.79 -7.90
N ALA A 68 -5.35 14.63 -8.65
CA ALA A 68 -4.30 14.18 -9.57
C ALA A 68 -3.18 13.45 -8.84
N ASP A 69 -2.72 13.99 -7.71
CA ASP A 69 -1.74 13.33 -6.85
C ASP A 69 -2.27 12.00 -6.31
N SER A 70 -3.51 11.93 -5.81
CA SER A 70 -4.11 10.66 -5.36
C SER A 70 -4.08 9.59 -6.46
N ILE A 71 -4.47 9.95 -7.69
CA ILE A 71 -4.43 9.01 -8.83
C ILE A 71 -3.01 8.55 -9.13
N LEU A 72 -2.03 9.46 -9.11
CA LEU A 72 -0.63 9.13 -9.35
C LEU A 72 -0.09 8.17 -8.28
N GLN A 73 -0.35 8.45 -7.00
CA GLN A 73 0.11 7.61 -5.90
C GLN A 73 -0.57 6.23 -5.92
N ILE A 74 -1.87 6.16 -6.21
CA ILE A 74 -2.59 4.89 -6.38
C ILE A 74 -1.96 4.06 -7.49
N LYS A 75 -1.72 4.64 -8.67
CA LYS A 75 -1.10 3.94 -9.80
C LYS A 75 0.30 3.44 -9.44
N LYS A 76 1.09 4.27 -8.77
CA LYS A 76 2.45 3.94 -8.34
C LYS A 76 2.45 2.78 -7.34
N LEU A 77 1.62 2.84 -6.31
CA LEU A 77 1.54 1.81 -5.26
C LEU A 77 0.90 0.52 -5.77
N ASN A 78 -0.03 0.60 -6.72
CA ASN A 78 -0.69 -0.59 -7.25
C ASN A 78 0.22 -1.40 -8.17
N LEU A 79 1.27 -0.80 -8.76
CA LEU A 79 2.25 -1.51 -9.57
C LEU A 79 3.24 -2.26 -8.65
N LYS A 80 3.36 -3.58 -8.82
CA LYS A 80 4.33 -4.39 -8.08
C LYS A 80 5.77 -4.13 -8.56
N ASP A 81 6.75 -4.52 -7.76
CA ASP A 81 8.17 -4.36 -8.06
C ASP A 81 8.61 -5.04 -9.38
N ASN A 82 7.88 -6.07 -9.83
CA ASN A 82 8.11 -6.72 -11.13
C ASN A 82 7.67 -5.87 -12.34
N LYS A 83 7.12 -4.66 -12.11
CA LYS A 83 6.70 -3.66 -13.11
C LYS A 83 5.70 -4.15 -14.16
N THR A 84 5.13 -5.33 -13.98
CA THR A 84 4.29 -6.01 -14.97
C THR A 84 2.95 -6.45 -14.39
N SER A 85 2.83 -6.46 -13.06
CA SER A 85 1.62 -6.90 -12.37
C SER A 85 1.16 -5.88 -11.34
N HIS A 86 -0.11 -5.99 -10.97
CA HIS A 86 -0.76 -5.09 -10.03
C HIS A 86 -1.27 -5.83 -8.79
N TYR A 87 -1.37 -5.13 -7.65
CA TYR A 87 -1.99 -5.68 -6.43
C TYR A 87 -3.51 -5.79 -6.58
N LEU A 88 -4.13 -4.80 -7.23
CA LEU A 88 -5.54 -4.70 -7.59
C LEU A 88 -5.64 -4.75 -9.12
N LYS A 89 -6.49 -5.63 -9.65
CA LYS A 89 -6.75 -5.80 -11.09
C LYS A 89 -7.85 -4.89 -11.59
#